data_AF-A0A8W8JJJ2-F1
#
_entry.id   AF-A0A8W8JJJ2-F1
#
_cell.length_a   1.000
_cell.length_b   1.000
_cell.length_c   1.000
_cell.angle_alpha   90.00
_cell.angle_beta   90.00
_cell.angle_gamma   90.00
#
_symmetry.space_group_name_H-M   'P 1'
#
loop_
_entity.id
_entity.type
_entity.pdbx_description
1 polymer ?
#
loop_
_entity_poly.entity_id
_entity_poly.type
_entity_poly.pdbx_seq_one_letter_code
_entity_poly.pdbx_strand_id
1 'polypeptide(L)'
;MHIAILLKTVSLKGDVDEILKTYQVGLKNYIAGKLKTSKEDFEIEVVEFTYGSGRKNPMEKVKFHKKKSQQNTSHGSTDQYESVDSKDMDEKKSDMMPTIFEQIYVRLYWKGQEKAPEELENTFLNIKVMMIENKMRLAVYSPTQ
;
A
#
# COMPACT_ATOMS: atom_id res chain seq x y z
N MET A 1 -1.58 -12.30 -29.95
CA MET A 1 -1.25 -12.21 -28.51
C MET A 1 -0.80 -10.78 -28.25
N HIS A 2 -1.65 -9.94 -27.65
CA HIS A 2 -1.24 -8.57 -27.29
C HIS A 2 -0.49 -8.63 -25.96
N ILE A 3 0.78 -8.23 -25.97
CA ILE A 3 1.62 -8.15 -24.78
C ILE A 3 1.34 -6.78 -24.15
N ALA A 4 0.81 -6.76 -22.93
CA ALA A 4 0.71 -5.53 -22.16
C ALA A 4 2.08 -5.15 -21.61
N ILE A 5 2.56 -3.95 -21.90
CA ILE A 5 3.85 -3.43 -21.43
C ILE A 5 3.61 -2.53 -20.23
N LEU A 6 4.28 -2.81 -19.11
CA LEU A 6 4.28 -1.92 -17.95
C LEU A 6 5.06 -0.65 -18.30
N LEU A 7 4.38 0.49 -18.34
CA LEU A 7 4.99 1.79 -18.61
C LEU A 7 5.46 2.46 -17.31
N LYS A 8 4.55 2.54 -16.33
CA LYS A 8 4.81 3.31 -15.11
C LYS A 8 4.17 2.68 -13.89
N THR A 9 4.84 2.88 -12.76
CA THR A 9 4.33 2.52 -11.43
C THR A 9 4.49 3.71 -10.50
N VAL A 10 3.49 3.95 -9.68
CA VAL A 10 3.53 4.96 -8.62
C VAL A 10 3.08 4.35 -7.30
N SER A 11 3.79 4.66 -6.22
CA SER A 11 3.38 4.28 -4.87
C SER A 11 2.55 5.39 -4.24
N LEU A 12 1.45 4.99 -3.61
CA LEU A 12 0.49 5.88 -2.96
C LEU A 12 0.08 5.32 -1.59
N LYS A 13 -0.45 6.21 -0.76
CA LYS A 13 -1.15 5.88 0.49
C LYS A 13 -2.56 6.43 0.40
N GLY A 14 -3.55 5.65 0.77
CA GLY A 14 -4.95 6.08 0.69
C GLY A 14 -5.90 4.94 0.45
N ASP A 15 -7.17 5.28 0.40
CA ASP A 15 -8.21 4.34 0.03
C ASP A 15 -8.02 3.87 -1.42
N VAL A 16 -8.08 2.57 -1.64
CA VAL A 16 -7.77 1.93 -2.93
C VAL A 16 -8.81 2.29 -3.98
N ASP A 17 -10.10 2.29 -3.60
CA ASP A 17 -11.19 2.62 -4.50
C ASP A 17 -11.15 4.08 -4.93
N GLU A 18 -10.85 4.98 -3.99
CA GLU A 18 -10.63 6.41 -4.28
C GLU A 18 -9.45 6.61 -5.25
N ILE A 19 -8.33 5.92 -5.01
CA ILE A 19 -7.15 5.98 -5.88
C ILE A 19 -7.50 5.49 -7.28
N LEU A 20 -8.06 4.28 -7.40
CA LEU A 20 -8.40 3.69 -8.69
C LEU A 20 -9.36 4.60 -9.48
N LYS A 21 -10.41 5.08 -8.83
CA LYS A 21 -11.40 5.98 -9.46
C LYS A 21 -10.75 7.27 -9.95
N THR A 22 -9.87 7.88 -9.14
CA THR A 22 -9.18 9.12 -9.50
C THR A 22 -8.31 8.92 -10.75
N TYR A 23 -7.54 7.84 -10.81
CA TYR A 23 -6.70 7.51 -11.96
C TYR A 23 -7.50 7.20 -13.21
N GLN A 24 -8.57 6.41 -13.09
CA GLN A 24 -9.46 6.09 -14.21
C GLN A 24 -10.15 7.35 -14.79
N VAL A 25 -10.64 8.25 -13.92
CA VAL A 25 -11.28 9.50 -14.36
C VAL A 25 -10.25 10.45 -14.99
N GLY A 26 -9.10 10.65 -14.35
CA GLY A 26 -8.06 11.54 -14.84
C GLY A 26 -7.55 11.14 -16.23
N LEU A 27 -7.26 9.86 -16.44
CA LEU A 27 -6.82 9.35 -17.74
C LEU A 27 -7.92 9.34 -18.80
N LYS A 28 -9.17 9.01 -18.42
CA LYS A 28 -10.32 9.10 -19.35
C LYS A 28 -10.52 10.52 -19.88
N ASN A 29 -10.44 11.53 -19.02
CA ASN A 29 -10.59 12.93 -19.42
C ASN A 29 -9.46 13.38 -20.35
N TYR A 30 -8.24 12.93 -20.08
CA TYR A 30 -7.09 13.20 -20.94
C TYR A 30 -7.23 12.59 -22.34
N ILE A 31 -7.63 11.31 -22.42
CA ILE A 31 -7.79 10.60 -23.70
C ILE A 31 -8.89 11.23 -24.54
N ALA A 32 -10.04 11.53 -23.94
CA ALA A 32 -11.16 12.15 -24.64
C ALA A 32 -10.82 13.53 -25.24
N GLY A 33 -9.80 14.22 -24.72
CA GLY A 33 -9.43 15.56 -25.16
C GLY A 33 -8.21 15.66 -26.07
N LYS A 34 -7.32 14.65 -26.13
CA LYS A 34 -5.98 14.84 -26.71
C LYS A 34 -5.38 13.69 -27.54
N LEU A 35 -5.84 12.46 -27.40
CA LEU A 35 -5.23 11.31 -28.09
C LEU A 35 -6.21 10.60 -29.02
N LYS A 36 -5.72 10.12 -30.17
CA LYS A 36 -6.40 9.13 -31.01
C LYS A 36 -6.25 7.70 -30.46
N THR A 37 -6.10 7.53 -29.15
CA THR A 37 -6.01 6.21 -28.53
C THR A 37 -7.37 5.79 -27.98
N SER A 38 -7.71 4.52 -28.13
CA SER A 38 -8.89 3.92 -27.50
C SER A 38 -8.60 3.70 -26.02
N LYS A 39 -9.67 3.66 -25.21
CA LYS A 39 -9.52 3.22 -23.81
C LYS A 39 -9.02 1.80 -23.66
N GLU A 40 -9.17 1.00 -24.71
CA GLU A 40 -8.76 -0.39 -24.75
C GLU A 40 -7.23 -0.53 -24.91
N ASP A 41 -6.55 0.54 -25.31
CA ASP A 41 -5.10 0.54 -25.55
C ASP A 41 -4.28 0.67 -24.26
N PHE A 42 -4.91 0.87 -23.10
CA PHE A 42 -4.21 0.95 -21.82
C PHE A 42 -5.02 0.29 -20.70
N GLU A 43 -4.32 -0.03 -19.62
CA GLU A 43 -4.94 -0.60 -18.42
C GLU A 43 -4.30 0.00 -17.18
N ILE A 44 -5.11 0.16 -16.14
CA ILE A 44 -4.68 0.60 -14.83
C ILE A 44 -4.94 -0.54 -13.87
N GLU A 45 -3.88 -0.99 -13.20
CA GLU A 45 -3.95 -1.97 -12.14
C GLU A 45 -3.60 -1.31 -10.81
N VAL A 46 -4.33 -1.64 -9.75
CA VAL A 46 -3.94 -1.29 -8.38
C VAL A 46 -3.52 -2.57 -7.68
N VAL A 47 -2.32 -2.54 -7.11
CA VAL A 47 -1.71 -3.66 -6.41
C VAL A 47 -1.44 -3.27 -4.97
N GLU A 48 -2.04 -4.02 -4.06
CA GLU A 48 -1.91 -3.83 -2.62
C GLU A 48 -0.91 -4.84 -2.05
N PHE A 49 0.11 -4.33 -1.39
CA PHE A 49 1.03 -5.14 -0.59
C PHE A 49 0.71 -4.90 0.88
N THR A 50 0.22 -5.94 1.55
CA THR A 50 -0.13 -5.87 2.96
C THR A 50 0.49 -7.03 3.73
N TYR A 51 0.60 -6.89 5.04
CA TYR A 51 0.99 -7.99 5.93
C TYR A 51 -0.24 -8.85 6.34
N GLY A 52 -1.28 -8.91 5.50
CA GLY A 52 -2.49 -9.71 5.73
C GLY A 52 -3.55 -9.06 6.65
N SER A 53 -3.28 -7.87 7.19
CA SER A 53 -4.24 -7.12 8.02
C SER A 53 -4.43 -5.67 7.55
N GLY A 54 -4.28 -5.42 6.25
CA GLY A 54 -4.32 -4.08 5.66
C GLY A 54 -3.26 -3.18 6.30
N ARG A 55 -3.65 -1.95 6.69
CA ARG A 55 -2.77 -0.98 7.36
C ARG A 55 -2.31 -1.33 8.77
N LYS A 56 -2.96 -2.29 9.43
CA LYS A 56 -2.69 -2.60 10.85
C LYS A 56 -1.50 -3.54 10.97
N ASN A 57 -0.71 -3.36 12.02
CA ASN A 57 0.32 -4.33 12.37
C ASN A 57 -0.34 -5.64 12.80
N PRO A 58 -0.15 -6.76 12.09
CA PRO A 58 -0.77 -8.03 12.46
C PRO A 58 -0.29 -8.54 13.83
N MET A 59 0.89 -8.12 14.29
CA MET A 59 1.47 -8.55 15.57
C MET A 59 0.72 -8.00 16.78
N GLU A 60 -0.08 -6.95 16.63
CA GLU A 60 -0.89 -6.39 17.74
C GLU A 60 -1.98 -7.36 18.23
N LYS A 61 -2.39 -8.32 17.38
CA LYS A 61 -3.41 -9.31 17.75
C LYS A 61 -2.81 -10.65 18.18
N VAL A 62 -1.48 -10.78 18.14
CA VAL A 62 -0.78 -12.02 18.49
C VAL A 62 -0.61 -12.09 20.00
N LYS A 63 -0.92 -13.27 20.58
CA LYS A 63 -0.67 -13.57 21.98
C LYS A 63 0.66 -14.30 22.12
N PHE A 64 1.50 -13.82 23.02
CA PHE A 64 2.81 -14.41 23.28
C PHE A 64 2.80 -15.15 24.62
N HIS A 65 3.58 -16.22 24.69
CA HIS A 65 3.82 -16.97 25.91
C HIS A 65 5.32 -17.15 26.10
N LYS A 66 5.81 -17.07 27.33
CA LYS A 66 7.20 -17.37 27.68
C LYS A 66 7.26 -18.64 28.54
N LYS A 67 8.29 -19.45 28.32
CA LYS A 67 8.58 -20.61 29.16
C LYS A 67 9.02 -20.11 30.53
N LYS A 68 8.40 -20.63 31.58
CA LYS A 68 8.78 -20.32 32.95
C LYS A 68 10.07 -21.08 33.27
N SER A 69 11.15 -20.36 33.57
CA SER A 69 12.39 -20.98 34.02
C SER A 69 12.20 -21.48 35.45
N GLN A 70 12.06 -22.79 35.64
CA GLN A 70 12.12 -23.39 36.96
C GLN A 70 13.59 -23.58 37.33
N GLN A 71 14.16 -22.62 38.05
CA GLN A 71 15.35 -22.91 38.83
C GLN A 71 14.93 -23.76 40.03
N ASN A 72 15.33 -25.04 39.99
CA ASN A 72 15.39 -25.96 41.11
C ASN A 72 14.05 -26.48 41.66
N THR A 73 13.46 -27.51 41.03
CA THR A 73 12.75 -28.53 41.80
C THR A 73 13.08 -29.92 41.27
N SER A 74 13.49 -30.80 42.19
CA SER A 74 14.27 -31.99 41.88
C SER A 74 13.48 -33.15 41.28
N HIS A 75 12.17 -33.05 41.01
CA HIS A 75 11.36 -34.18 40.52
C HIS A 75 10.42 -33.73 39.39
N GLY A 76 10.75 -34.11 38.15
CA GLY A 76 9.85 -34.04 36.98
C GLY A 76 9.80 -32.69 36.28
N SER A 77 10.36 -32.60 35.06
CA SER A 77 10.23 -31.42 34.20
C SER A 77 8.83 -31.35 33.58
N THR A 78 7.96 -30.52 34.12
CA THR A 78 6.74 -30.10 33.41
C THR A 78 6.95 -28.71 32.86
N ASP A 79 6.93 -28.58 31.53
CA ASP A 79 7.04 -27.29 30.87
C ASP A 79 5.80 -26.44 31.20
N GLN A 80 6.01 -25.35 31.96
CA GLN A 80 4.98 -24.35 32.26
C GLN A 80 5.22 -23.08 31.43
N TYR A 81 4.14 -22.49 30.93
CA TYR A 81 4.15 -21.26 30.14
C TYR A 81 3.30 -20.19 30.80
N GLU A 82 3.74 -18.94 30.73
CA GLU A 82 2.97 -17.77 31.17
C GLU A 82 2.75 -16.81 29.99
N SER A 83 1.57 -16.20 29.93
CA SER A 83 1.25 -15.18 28.93
C SER A 83 2.14 -13.96 29.13
N VAL A 84 2.58 -13.36 28.02
CA VAL A 84 3.33 -12.10 28.02
C VAL A 84 2.38 -10.99 27.57
N ASP A 85 2.35 -9.90 28.31
CA ASP A 85 1.58 -8.73 27.93
C ASP A 85 2.15 -8.11 26.65
N SER A 86 1.26 -7.71 25.74
CA SER A 86 1.66 -7.15 24.44
C SER A 86 2.47 -5.86 24.58
N LYS A 87 2.24 -5.09 25.65
CA LYS A 87 2.98 -3.85 25.95
C LYS A 87 4.46 -4.12 26.27
N ASP A 88 4.78 -5.22 26.95
CA ASP A 88 6.16 -5.61 27.25
C ASP A 88 6.92 -6.07 26.00
N MET A 89 6.18 -6.41 24.94
CA MET A 89 6.73 -6.75 23.62
C MET A 89 6.90 -5.51 22.75
N ASP A 90 6.09 -4.46 22.93
CA ASP A 90 6.24 -3.20 22.20
C ASP A 90 7.61 -2.56 22.46
N GLU A 91 8.09 -2.59 23.70
CA GLU A 91 9.44 -2.13 24.09
C GLU A 91 10.58 -3.02 23.55
N LYS A 92 10.25 -4.24 23.11
CA LYS A 92 11.21 -5.20 22.53
C LYS A 92 11.12 -5.31 21.01
N LYS A 93 10.23 -4.54 20.37
CA LYS A 93 10.16 -4.47 18.91
C LYS A 93 11.48 -3.92 18.40
N SER A 94 12.03 -4.57 17.38
CA SER A 94 13.23 -4.07 16.71
C SER A 94 12.92 -2.73 16.05
N ASP A 95 13.82 -1.75 16.20
CA ASP A 95 13.77 -0.47 15.49
C ASP A 95 13.79 -0.63 13.96
N MET A 96 14.18 -1.80 13.45
CA MET A 96 14.18 -2.15 12.03
C MET A 96 12.82 -2.63 11.51
N MET A 97 11.79 -2.71 12.37
CA MET A 97 10.46 -3.11 11.95
C MET A 97 9.84 -2.04 11.02
N PRO A 98 9.08 -2.47 9.99
CA PRO A 98 8.35 -1.53 9.15
C PRO A 98 7.33 -0.75 9.99
N THR A 99 7.31 0.56 9.82
CA THR A 99 6.31 1.46 10.44
C THR A 99 5.02 1.56 9.64
N ILE A 100 5.02 0.99 8.43
CA ILE A 100 3.91 0.99 7.49
C ILE A 100 3.67 -0.46 7.04
N PHE A 101 2.44 -0.95 7.22
CA PHE A 101 2.07 -2.35 6.94
C PHE A 101 1.23 -2.51 5.66
N GLU A 102 1.04 -1.41 4.92
CA GLU A 102 0.33 -1.39 3.64
C GLU A 102 1.05 -0.48 2.66
N GLN A 103 1.28 -0.99 1.46
CA GLN A 103 1.82 -0.23 0.35
C GLN A 103 0.99 -0.47 -0.91
N ILE A 104 0.46 0.62 -1.48
CA ILE A 104 -0.36 0.56 -2.68
C ILE A 104 0.47 1.04 -3.85
N TYR A 105 0.45 0.27 -4.95
CA TYR A 105 1.02 0.65 -6.22
C TYR A 105 -0.06 0.76 -7.27
N VAL A 106 -0.06 1.86 -8.02
CA VAL A 106 -0.84 2.00 -9.24
C VAL A 106 0.09 1.78 -10.41
N ARG A 107 -0.30 0.91 -11.33
CA ARG A 107 0.46 0.53 -12.51
C ARG A 107 -0.30 0.91 -13.77
N LEU A 108 0.42 1.51 -14.71
CA LEU A 108 -0.07 1.84 -16.04
C LEU A 108 0.53 0.86 -17.04
N TYR A 109 -0.35 0.15 -17.74
CA TYR A 109 -0.01 -0.76 -18.82
C TYR A 109 -0.45 -0.20 -20.16
N TRP A 110 0.35 -0.48 -21.19
CA TRP A 110 0.04 -0.18 -22.58
C TRP A 110 -0.16 -1.47 -23.38
N LYS A 111 -1.26 -1.51 -24.13
CA LYS A 111 -1.70 -2.63 -24.96
C LYS A 111 -1.66 -2.32 -26.45
N GLY A 112 -1.43 -1.06 -26.82
CA GLY A 112 -1.35 -0.66 -28.22
C GLY A 112 -0.15 -1.27 -28.94
N GLN A 113 -0.27 -1.37 -30.27
CA GLN A 113 0.77 -1.98 -31.12
C GLN A 113 1.97 -1.05 -31.36
N GLU A 114 1.74 0.26 -31.31
CA GLU A 114 2.78 1.28 -31.50
C GLU A 114 3.42 1.66 -30.17
N LYS A 115 4.47 2.49 -30.24
CA LYS A 115 5.10 3.05 -29.04
C LYS A 115 4.06 3.83 -28.23
N ALA A 116 4.06 3.62 -26.91
CA ALA A 116 3.18 4.35 -26.02
C ALA A 116 3.39 5.88 -26.14
N PRO A 117 2.31 6.68 -26.14
CA PRO A 117 2.42 8.14 -26.10
C PRO A 117 3.09 8.61 -24.81
N GLU A 118 4.11 9.45 -24.91
CA GLU A 118 4.84 9.98 -23.75
C GLU A 118 3.92 10.80 -22.83
N GLU A 119 2.94 11.48 -23.43
CA GLU A 119 1.98 12.28 -22.71
C GLU A 119 1.02 11.44 -21.83
N LEU A 120 0.85 10.15 -22.14
CA LEU A 120 0.10 9.21 -21.30
C LEU A 120 0.82 9.00 -19.96
N GLU A 121 2.13 8.76 -20.00
CA GLU A 121 2.97 8.62 -18.81
C GLU A 121 3.01 9.92 -18.00
N ASN A 122 3.19 11.06 -18.67
CA ASN A 122 3.21 12.37 -18.02
C ASN A 122 1.87 12.69 -17.35
N THR A 123 0.75 12.38 -18.00
CA THR A 123 -0.58 12.53 -17.40
C THR A 123 -0.73 11.65 -16.18
N PHE A 124 -0.32 10.38 -16.26
CA PHE A 124 -0.36 9.45 -15.13
C PHE A 124 0.43 9.97 -13.92
N LEU A 125 1.60 10.57 -14.15
CA LEU A 125 2.40 11.21 -13.10
C LEU A 125 1.74 12.48 -12.56
N ASN A 126 1.15 13.31 -13.41
CA ASN A 126 0.48 14.54 -12.99
C ASN A 126 -0.74 14.27 -12.09
N ILE A 127 -1.48 13.18 -12.34
CA ILE A 127 -2.56 12.75 -11.43
C ILE A 127 -2.01 12.50 -10.02
N LYS A 128 -0.84 11.86 -9.90
CA LYS A 128 -0.19 11.64 -8.60
C LYS A 128 0.06 12.97 -7.88
N VAL A 129 0.63 13.94 -8.58
CA VAL A 129 0.96 15.26 -8.03
C VAL A 129 -0.31 15.94 -7.52
N MET A 130 -1.36 15.99 -8.32
CA MET A 130 -2.65 16.57 -7.93
C MET A 130 -3.25 15.90 -6.69
N MET A 131 -3.16 14.58 -6.58
CA MET A 131 -3.64 13.86 -5.40
C MET A 131 -2.86 14.21 -4.13
N ILE A 132 -1.53 14.37 -4.24
CA ILE A 132 -0.68 14.77 -3.12
C ILE A 132 -0.99 16.20 -2.70
N GLU A 133 -1.11 17.12 -3.66
CA GLU A 133 -1.42 18.53 -3.39
C GLU A 133 -2.79 18.71 -2.74
N ASN A 134 -3.83 18.01 -3.22
CA ASN A 134 -5.15 18.07 -2.61
C ASN A 134 -5.15 17.55 -1.17
N LYS A 135 -4.42 16.47 -0.89
CA LYS A 135 -4.24 15.97 0.49
C LYS A 135 -3.51 16.97 1.37
N MET A 136 -2.46 17.62 0.86
CA MET A 136 -1.75 18.67 1.61
C MET A 136 -2.66 19.87 1.91
N ARG A 137 -3.46 20.32 0.93
CA ARG A 137 -4.43 21.40 1.15
C ARG A 137 -5.43 21.03 2.25
N LEU A 138 -6.05 19.86 2.18
CA LEU A 138 -7.02 19.42 3.19
C LEU A 138 -6.40 19.27 4.60
N ALA A 139 -5.13 18.90 4.69
CA ALA A 139 -4.42 18.82 5.97
C ALA A 139 -4.13 20.19 6.60
N VAL A 140 -3.87 21.21 5.78
CA VAL A 140 -3.66 22.60 6.25
C VAL A 140 -4.98 23.26 6.68
N TYR A 141 -6.12 22.82 6.14
CA TYR A 141 -7.44 23.39 6.43
C TYR A 141 -8.24 22.65 7.51
N SER A 142 -7.72 21.58 8.14
CA SER A 142 -8.35 21.01 9.34
C SER A 142 -7.91 21.83 10.57
N PRO A 143 -8.77 22.67 11.16
CA PRO A 143 -8.43 23.34 12.40
C PRO A 143 -8.33 22.26 13.47
N THR A 144 -7.22 22.23 14.21
CA THR A 144 -7.14 21.60 15.53
C THR A 144 -8.35 22.05 16.35
N GLN A 145 -9.32 21.15 16.53
CA GLN A 145 -10.35 21.24 17.57
C GLN A 145 -9.88 20.44 18.78
#